data_AF-N8W9N2-F1
#
_entry.id   AF-N8W9N2-F1
#
_cell.length_a   1.000
_cell.length_b   1.000
_cell.length_c   1.000
_cell.angle_alpha   90.00
_cell.angle_beta   90.00
_cell.angle_gamma   90.00
#
_symmetry.space_group_name_H-M   'P 1'
#
loop_
_entity.id
_entity.type
_entity.pdbx_description
1 polymer ?
#
loop_
_entity_poly.entity_id
_entity_poly.type
_entity_poly.pdbx_seq_one_letter_code
_entity_poly.pdbx_strand_id
1 'polypeptide(L)'
;MTSYFGILPSASLSQDIQLAQANRDSKEPQYPLRDKISLQLTDELIDTMLVHLVQQFPPSDKRDTTEGLAIKIRGIVETLMKQLLGKASNEQVLESLAFMEKSLFIDNEGKQRIGTVLPDSLVAEMKKSFVEVAAGNGKEQRDALTKQFKSFADALIHHFMTEFNKTLGLGMVKRGVASVATSGVETAVHIVIKKLIPSLSQVELEVFTKHFDQLLVQK
;
A
#
# COMPACT_ATOMS: atom_id res chain seq x y z
N MET A 1 -1.82 -22.28 3.79
CA MET A 1 -1.33 -21.47 2.67
C MET A 1 -1.42 -20.04 3.14
N THR A 2 -0.29 -19.35 3.27
CA THR A 2 -0.23 -17.99 3.78
C THR A 2 -0.52 -17.02 2.64
N SER A 3 -1.34 -16.03 2.93
CA SER A 3 -1.78 -15.02 1.97
C SER A 3 -1.00 -13.73 2.16
N TYR A 4 -0.64 -13.10 1.05
CA TYR A 4 0.16 -11.89 0.99
C TYR A 4 -0.50 -10.88 0.07
N PHE A 5 -0.38 -9.61 0.42
CA PHE A 5 -0.39 -8.52 -0.55
C PHE A 5 1.04 -8.26 -1.01
N GLY A 6 1.26 -7.92 -2.28
CA GLY A 6 2.51 -7.29 -2.68
C GLY A 6 2.50 -6.74 -4.11
N ILE A 7 3.22 -5.63 -4.29
CA ILE A 7 3.48 -5.02 -5.59
C ILE A 7 4.84 -5.51 -6.12
N LEU A 8 5.00 -5.47 -7.44
CA LEU A 8 6.32 -5.60 -8.06
C LEU A 8 7.02 -4.23 -7.95
N PRO A 9 8.13 -4.11 -7.19
CA PRO A 9 8.86 -2.86 -7.12
C PRO A 9 9.45 -2.52 -8.49
N SER A 10 9.54 -1.23 -8.81
CA SER A 10 10.27 -0.78 -9.99
C SER A 10 11.76 -1.19 -9.94
N ALA A 11 12.42 -1.12 -11.09
CA ALA A 11 13.86 -1.39 -11.17
C ALA A 11 14.67 -0.43 -10.28
N SER A 12 14.30 0.85 -10.22
CA SER A 12 14.99 1.83 -9.37
C SER A 12 14.77 1.55 -7.90
N LEU A 13 13.54 1.22 -7.47
CA LEU A 13 13.28 0.87 -6.08
C LEU A 13 14.04 -0.39 -5.67
N SER A 14 14.04 -1.40 -6.54
CA SER A 14 14.79 -2.64 -6.32
C SER A 14 16.30 -2.38 -6.19
N GLN A 15 16.85 -1.53 -7.06
CA GLN A 15 18.26 -1.16 -7.02
C GLN A 15 18.62 -0.40 -5.75
N ASP A 16 17.79 0.54 -5.31
CA ASP A 16 18.03 1.30 -4.09
C ASP A 16 17.95 0.41 -2.84
N ILE A 17 17.03 -0.56 -2.80
CA ILE A 17 16.95 -1.56 -1.72
C ILE A 17 18.22 -2.43 -1.69
N GLN A 18 18.70 -2.89 -2.85
CA GLN A 18 19.94 -3.65 -2.96
C GLN A 18 21.16 -2.82 -2.52
N LEU A 19 21.18 -1.53 -2.90
CA LEU A 19 22.22 -0.60 -2.46
C LEU A 19 22.20 -0.43 -0.93
N ALA A 20 21.02 -0.35 -0.32
CA ALA A 20 20.87 -0.24 1.12
C ALA A 20 21.36 -1.52 1.83
N GLN A 21 21.06 -2.69 1.27
CA GLN A 21 21.58 -3.98 1.75
C GLN A 21 23.11 -4.04 1.68
N ALA A 22 23.70 -3.64 0.55
CA ALA A 22 25.15 -3.65 0.35
C ALA A 22 25.89 -2.66 1.25
N ASN A 23 25.23 -1.55 1.62
CA ASN A 23 25.83 -0.50 2.43
C ASN A 23 25.57 -0.63 3.93
N ARG A 24 25.04 -1.75 4.44
CA ARG A 24 24.66 -1.90 5.85
C ARG A 24 25.74 -1.48 6.86
N ASP A 25 27.00 -1.78 6.57
CA ASP A 25 28.15 -1.45 7.44
C ASP A 25 28.81 -0.10 7.11
N SER A 26 28.20 0.70 6.23
CA SER A 26 28.74 2.00 5.83
C SER A 26 28.74 2.99 7.00
N LYS A 27 29.86 3.72 7.11
CA LYS A 27 30.02 4.84 8.05
C LYS A 27 29.43 6.14 7.52
N GLU A 28 29.11 6.20 6.23
CA GLU A 28 28.46 7.36 5.62
C GLU A 28 27.00 7.47 6.08
N PRO A 29 26.42 8.68 6.14
CA PRO A 29 25.03 8.83 6.55
C PRO A 29 24.07 8.11 5.60
N GLN A 30 23.28 7.16 6.12
CA GLN A 30 22.37 6.34 5.31
C GLN A 30 20.94 6.87 5.23
N TYR A 31 20.59 7.87 6.05
CA TYR A 31 19.24 8.44 6.06
C TYR A 31 18.79 8.96 4.68
N PRO A 32 19.63 9.51 3.78
CA PRO A 32 19.17 9.94 2.46
C PRO A 32 18.64 8.78 1.61
N LEU A 33 19.31 7.62 1.68
CA LEU A 33 18.90 6.42 0.95
C LEU A 33 17.60 5.84 1.52
N ARG A 34 17.49 5.78 2.86
CA ARG A 34 16.26 5.37 3.55
C ARG A 34 15.08 6.27 3.18
N ASP A 35 15.28 7.58 3.18
CA ASP A 35 14.24 8.55 2.85
C ASP A 35 13.80 8.40 1.38
N LYS A 36 14.76 8.23 0.45
CA LYS A 36 14.50 7.97 -0.97
C LYS A 36 13.66 6.71 -1.18
N ILE A 37 14.08 5.58 -0.61
CA ILE A 37 13.35 4.30 -0.73
C ILE A 37 11.95 4.43 -0.14
N SER A 38 11.82 5.06 1.04
CA SER A 38 10.54 5.19 1.73
C SER A 38 9.54 6.03 0.95
N LEU A 39 9.99 7.14 0.36
CA LEU A 39 9.17 8.00 -0.50
C LEU A 39 8.78 7.27 -1.78
N GLN A 40 9.74 6.64 -2.46
CA GLN A 40 9.47 5.92 -3.70
C GLN A 40 8.53 4.73 -3.51
N LEU A 41 8.72 3.94 -2.44
CA LEU A 41 7.81 2.84 -2.10
C LEU A 41 6.39 3.36 -1.85
N THR A 42 6.28 4.48 -1.13
CA THR A 42 4.99 5.13 -0.88
C THR A 42 4.30 5.51 -2.19
N ASP A 43 5.03 6.13 -3.11
CA ASP A 43 4.51 6.51 -4.42
C ASP A 43 4.06 5.28 -5.21
N GLU A 44 4.89 4.23 -5.30
CA GLU A 44 4.56 3.01 -6.04
C GLU A 44 3.35 2.26 -5.45
N LEU A 45 3.20 2.24 -4.12
CA LEU A 45 2.03 1.67 -3.45
C LEU A 45 0.76 2.46 -3.80
N ILE A 46 0.80 3.79 -3.74
CA ILE A 46 -0.36 4.64 -4.04
C ILE A 46 -0.71 4.58 -5.52
N ASP A 47 0.28 4.60 -6.41
CA ASP A 47 0.07 4.46 -7.84
C ASP A 47 -0.59 3.13 -8.17
N THR A 48 -0.04 2.03 -7.63
CA THR A 48 -0.57 0.70 -7.88
C THR A 48 -1.97 0.53 -7.31
N MET A 49 -2.25 0.99 -6.10
CA MET A 49 -3.55 0.75 -5.46
C MET A 49 -4.67 1.66 -5.99
N LEU A 50 -4.34 2.87 -6.47
CA LEU A 50 -5.34 3.88 -6.79
C LEU A 50 -5.20 4.42 -8.22
N VAL A 51 -4.02 4.91 -8.61
CA VAL A 51 -3.86 5.59 -9.91
C VAL A 51 -4.00 4.60 -11.07
N HIS A 52 -3.23 3.52 -11.07
CA HIS A 52 -3.28 2.48 -12.10
C HIS A 52 -4.65 1.80 -12.17
N LEU A 53 -5.33 1.66 -11.03
CA LEU A 53 -6.71 1.15 -10.99
C LEU A 53 -7.66 2.07 -11.74
N VAL A 54 -7.68 3.36 -11.39
CA VAL A 54 -8.61 4.33 -11.97
C VAL A 54 -8.35 4.55 -13.45
N GLN A 55 -7.08 4.48 -13.87
CA GLN A 55 -6.70 4.58 -15.29
C GLN A 55 -7.27 3.45 -16.15
N GLN A 56 -7.58 2.29 -15.57
CA GLN A 56 -8.20 1.15 -16.25
C GLN A 56 -9.73 1.28 -16.36
N PHE A 57 -10.36 2.24 -15.67
CA PHE A 57 -11.79 2.48 -15.82
C PHE A 57 -12.12 3.17 -17.15
N PRO A 58 -13.31 2.90 -17.72
CA PRO A 58 -13.81 3.66 -18.87
C PRO A 58 -13.83 5.17 -18.57
N PRO A 59 -13.56 6.05 -19.56
CA PRO A 59 -13.67 7.49 -19.38
C PRO A 59 -15.06 7.88 -18.86
N SER A 60 -15.11 8.60 -17.74
CA SER A 60 -16.35 9.06 -17.10
C SER A 60 -16.06 10.12 -16.04
N ASP A 61 -17.04 10.97 -15.71
CA ASP A 61 -16.92 11.94 -14.59
C ASP A 61 -16.59 11.26 -13.25
N LYS A 62 -16.99 9.99 -13.10
CA LYS A 62 -16.69 9.16 -11.93
C LYS A 62 -15.21 8.81 -11.83
N ARG A 63 -14.59 8.50 -12.98
CA ARG A 63 -13.15 8.26 -13.07
C ARG A 63 -12.39 9.49 -12.58
N ASP A 64 -12.72 10.66 -13.09
CA ASP A 64 -12.08 11.94 -12.72
C ASP A 64 -12.24 12.24 -11.22
N THR A 65 -13.44 11.99 -10.68
CA THR A 65 -13.72 12.15 -9.25
C THR A 65 -12.86 11.20 -8.40
N THR A 66 -12.69 9.96 -8.84
CA THR A 66 -11.90 8.94 -8.13
C THR A 66 -10.41 9.26 -8.20
N GLU A 67 -9.93 9.74 -9.35
CA GLU A 67 -8.57 10.23 -9.52
C GLU A 67 -8.27 11.40 -8.58
N GLY A 68 -9.18 12.37 -8.48
CA GLY A 68 -9.07 13.48 -7.54
C GLY A 68 -8.99 13.03 -6.07
N LEU A 69 -9.64 11.92 -5.70
CA LEU A 69 -9.54 11.34 -4.36
C LEU A 69 -8.18 10.63 -4.14
N ALA A 70 -7.67 9.93 -5.15
CA ALA A 70 -6.35 9.31 -5.10
C ALA A 70 -5.24 10.35 -4.91
N ILE A 71 -5.31 11.46 -5.65
CA ILE A 71 -4.39 12.60 -5.51
C ILE A 71 -4.43 13.20 -4.10
N LYS A 72 -5.61 13.29 -3.47
CA LYS A 72 -5.73 13.77 -2.08
C LYS A 72 -5.07 12.83 -1.09
N ILE A 73 -5.27 11.52 -1.21
CA ILE A 73 -4.60 10.52 -0.36
C ILE A 73 -3.08 10.66 -0.53
N ARG A 74 -2.60 10.74 -1.77
CA ARG A 74 -1.18 10.98 -2.08
C ARG A 74 -0.64 12.20 -1.34
N GLY A 75 -1.30 13.35 -1.46
CA GLY A 75 -0.85 14.58 -0.79
C GLY A 75 -0.76 14.47 0.73
N ILE A 76 -1.71 13.76 1.37
CA ILE A 76 -1.68 13.52 2.82
C ILE A 76 -0.46 12.65 3.18
N VAL A 77 -0.27 11.53 2.47
CA VAL A 77 0.82 10.59 2.76
C VAL A 77 2.19 11.23 2.48
N GLU A 78 2.36 11.94 1.38
CA GLU A 78 3.60 12.67 1.08
C GLU A 78 3.94 13.70 2.17
N THR A 79 2.94 14.46 2.61
CA THR A 79 3.12 15.45 3.68
C THR A 79 3.57 14.77 4.96
N LEU A 80 2.96 13.64 5.30
CA LEU A 80 3.35 12.83 6.45
C LEU A 80 4.79 12.34 6.33
N MET A 81 5.15 11.71 5.20
CA MET A 81 6.50 11.18 5.01
C MET A 81 7.55 12.28 5.14
N LYS A 82 7.32 13.47 4.58
CA LYS A 82 8.22 14.63 4.73
C LYS A 82 8.37 15.11 6.19
N GLN A 83 7.36 14.93 7.03
CA GLN A 83 7.43 15.29 8.46
C GLN A 83 8.15 14.25 9.32
N LEU A 84 8.01 12.96 8.97
CA LEU A 84 8.57 11.85 9.73
C LEU A 84 10.02 11.55 9.35
N LEU A 85 10.32 11.59 8.05
CA LEU A 85 11.65 11.36 7.51
C LEU A 85 12.60 12.51 7.82
N GLY A 86 13.89 12.27 7.58
CA GLY A 86 14.96 13.22 7.82
C GLY A 86 16.16 12.59 8.52
N LYS A 87 17.05 13.46 8.99
CA LYS A 87 18.32 13.07 9.59
C LYS A 87 18.12 12.13 10.78
N ALA A 88 18.79 10.97 10.75
CA ALA A 88 18.85 9.99 11.82
C ALA A 88 20.23 9.34 11.87
N SER A 89 20.55 8.64 12.96
CA SER A 89 21.76 7.82 13.06
C SER A 89 21.66 6.60 12.12
N ASN A 90 22.80 6.04 11.72
CA ASN A 90 22.81 4.83 10.90
C ASN A 90 22.15 3.64 11.63
N GLU A 91 22.31 3.54 12.95
CA GLU A 91 21.62 2.53 13.78
C GLU A 91 20.10 2.62 13.60
N GLN A 92 19.52 3.82 13.71
CA GLN A 92 18.08 4.03 13.52
C GLN A 92 17.65 3.78 12.07
N VAL A 93 18.49 4.15 11.10
CA VAL A 93 18.22 3.90 9.67
C VAL A 93 18.15 2.40 9.40
N LEU A 94 19.06 1.61 9.98
CA LEU A 94 19.10 0.15 9.82
C LEU A 94 17.81 -0.52 10.32
N GLU A 95 17.13 0.01 11.34
CA GLU A 95 15.82 -0.48 11.75
C GLU A 95 14.77 -0.29 10.64
N SER A 96 14.75 0.88 10.00
CA SER A 96 13.85 1.17 8.88
C SER A 96 14.16 0.29 7.67
N LEU A 97 15.44 0.12 7.33
CA LEU A 97 15.87 -0.75 6.23
C LEU A 97 15.52 -2.22 6.50
N ALA A 98 15.72 -2.70 7.74
CA ALA A 98 15.35 -4.05 8.13
C ALA A 98 13.83 -4.30 8.04
N PHE A 99 13.01 -3.30 8.36
CA PHE A 99 11.56 -3.39 8.14
C PHE A 99 11.21 -3.51 6.65
N MET A 100 11.83 -2.70 5.79
CA MET A 100 11.59 -2.79 4.34
C MET A 100 12.01 -4.14 3.78
N GLU A 101 13.13 -4.69 4.24
CA GLU A 101 13.56 -6.04 3.86
C GLU A 101 12.61 -7.14 4.33
N LYS A 102 12.07 -7.03 5.55
CA LYS A 102 11.02 -7.95 6.04
C LYS A 102 9.73 -7.86 5.22
N SER A 103 9.54 -6.77 4.49
CA SER A 103 8.41 -6.58 3.58
C SER A 103 8.65 -7.20 2.20
N LEU A 104 9.85 -7.74 1.92
CA LEU A 104 10.18 -8.41 0.67
C LEU A 104 9.82 -9.89 0.73
N PHE A 105 9.25 -10.41 -0.36
CA PHE A 105 9.01 -11.84 -0.52
C PHE A 105 9.09 -12.27 -1.98
N ILE A 106 9.42 -13.53 -2.23
CA ILE A 106 9.39 -14.12 -3.58
C ILE A 106 7.99 -14.72 -3.82
N ASP A 107 7.35 -14.36 -4.93
CA ASP A 107 6.06 -14.92 -5.32
C ASP A 107 6.20 -16.30 -6.00
N ASN A 108 5.06 -16.90 -6.38
CA ASN A 108 5.03 -18.22 -7.00
C ASN A 108 5.70 -18.28 -8.38
N GLU A 109 5.95 -17.14 -9.01
CA GLU A 109 6.64 -17.02 -10.30
C GLU A 109 8.14 -16.72 -10.13
N GLY A 110 8.65 -16.72 -8.89
CA GLY A 110 10.04 -16.39 -8.60
C GLY A 110 10.34 -14.88 -8.64
N LYS A 111 9.32 -14.01 -8.70
CA LYS A 111 9.51 -12.55 -8.71
C LYS A 111 9.55 -12.01 -7.30
N GLN A 112 10.48 -11.08 -7.04
CA GLN A 112 10.54 -10.37 -5.78
C GLN A 112 9.44 -9.29 -5.72
N ARG A 113 8.62 -9.35 -4.68
CA ARG A 113 7.58 -8.38 -4.37
C ARG A 113 7.90 -7.66 -3.07
N ILE A 114 7.31 -6.47 -2.90
CA ILE A 114 7.26 -5.75 -1.63
C ILE A 114 5.81 -5.65 -1.16
N GLY A 115 5.57 -5.99 0.10
CA GLY A 115 4.21 -6.17 0.61
C GLY A 115 4.15 -6.62 2.06
N THR A 116 3.06 -7.27 2.42
CA THR A 116 2.83 -7.77 3.78
C THR A 116 1.90 -8.98 3.80
N VAL A 117 1.93 -9.73 4.90
CA VAL A 117 1.00 -10.84 5.14
C VAL A 117 -0.40 -10.28 5.34
N LEU A 118 -1.39 -10.96 4.77
CA LEU A 118 -2.80 -10.69 5.00
C LEU A 118 -3.45 -11.86 5.76
N PRO A 119 -4.53 -11.63 6.51
CA PRO A 119 -5.33 -12.71 7.07
C PRO A 119 -5.84 -13.63 5.95
N ASP A 120 -5.61 -14.94 6.09
CA ASP A 120 -6.01 -15.92 5.07
C ASP A 120 -7.53 -15.93 4.82
N SER A 121 -8.32 -15.71 5.88
CA SER A 121 -9.78 -15.58 5.77
C SER A 121 -10.19 -14.39 4.92
N LEU A 122 -9.53 -13.24 5.09
CA LEU A 122 -9.79 -12.04 4.29
C LEU A 122 -9.55 -12.30 2.80
N VAL A 123 -8.40 -12.91 2.47
CA VAL A 123 -8.05 -13.19 1.07
C VAL A 123 -8.98 -14.23 0.45
N ALA A 124 -9.38 -15.27 1.21
CA ALA A 124 -10.35 -16.25 0.75
C ALA A 124 -11.72 -15.62 0.45
N GLU A 125 -12.20 -14.74 1.34
CA GLU A 125 -13.46 -14.01 1.15
C GLU A 125 -13.41 -13.05 -0.04
N MET A 126 -12.30 -12.31 -0.19
CA MET A 126 -12.08 -11.43 -1.36
C MET A 126 -12.12 -12.23 -2.65
N LYS A 127 -11.38 -13.34 -2.74
CA LYS A 127 -11.36 -14.19 -3.94
C LYS A 127 -12.75 -14.76 -4.27
N LYS A 128 -13.54 -15.11 -3.26
CA LYS A 128 -14.94 -15.53 -3.49
C LYS A 128 -15.75 -14.38 -4.11
N SER A 129 -15.65 -13.17 -3.55
CA SER A 129 -16.33 -12.00 -4.13
C SER A 129 -15.83 -11.67 -5.54
N PHE A 130 -14.54 -11.91 -5.85
CA PHE A 130 -13.99 -11.69 -7.19
C PHE A 130 -14.59 -12.65 -8.22
N VAL A 131 -14.76 -13.93 -7.86
CA VAL A 131 -15.43 -14.93 -8.71
C VAL A 131 -16.88 -14.54 -8.98
N GLU A 132 -17.62 -14.09 -7.96
CA GLU A 132 -19.00 -13.64 -8.11
C GLU A 132 -19.11 -12.39 -9.00
N VAL A 133 -18.18 -11.44 -8.86
CA VAL A 133 -18.09 -10.29 -9.78
C VAL A 133 -17.85 -10.78 -11.20
N ALA A 134 -16.89 -11.67 -11.44
CA ALA A 134 -16.61 -12.21 -12.77
C ALA A 134 -17.79 -13.00 -13.37
N ALA A 135 -18.69 -13.53 -12.53
CA ALA A 135 -19.92 -14.21 -12.94
C ALA A 135 -21.08 -13.25 -13.27
N GLY A 136 -20.89 -11.92 -13.17
CA GLY A 136 -21.93 -10.92 -13.43
C GLY A 136 -22.71 -10.47 -12.19
N ASN A 137 -22.38 -10.97 -10.99
CA ASN A 137 -23.10 -10.71 -9.74
C ASN A 137 -22.47 -9.56 -8.93
N GLY A 138 -21.82 -8.59 -9.59
CA GLY A 138 -21.03 -7.58 -8.90
C GLY A 138 -21.85 -6.62 -8.06
N LYS A 139 -23.10 -6.35 -8.44
CA LYS A 139 -24.01 -5.48 -7.67
C LYS A 139 -24.24 -6.03 -6.25
N GLU A 140 -24.43 -7.34 -6.13
CA GLU A 140 -24.66 -8.05 -4.87
C GLU A 140 -23.39 -8.12 -4.02
N GLN A 141 -22.21 -8.02 -4.64
CA GLN A 141 -20.91 -8.06 -3.94
C GLN A 141 -20.45 -6.71 -3.39
N ARG A 142 -21.08 -5.58 -3.74
CA ARG A 142 -20.61 -4.24 -3.35
C ARG A 142 -20.43 -4.05 -1.84
N ASP A 143 -21.36 -4.56 -1.03
CA ASP A 143 -21.28 -4.44 0.43
C ASP A 143 -20.19 -5.34 1.02
N ALA A 144 -20.02 -6.55 0.47
CA ALA A 144 -18.95 -7.46 0.85
C ALA A 144 -17.58 -6.86 0.50
N LEU A 145 -17.40 -6.42 -0.73
CA LEU A 145 -16.19 -5.75 -1.21
C LEU A 145 -15.88 -4.50 -0.39
N THR A 146 -16.88 -3.68 -0.07
CA THR A 146 -16.68 -2.48 0.77
C THR A 146 -16.12 -2.83 2.14
N LYS A 147 -16.57 -3.90 2.78
CA LYS A 147 -16.05 -4.35 4.08
C LYS A 147 -14.66 -4.96 3.94
N GLN A 148 -14.47 -5.86 2.98
CA GLN A 148 -13.20 -6.53 2.73
C GLN A 148 -12.09 -5.52 2.40
N PHE A 149 -12.37 -4.54 1.55
CA PHE A 149 -11.37 -3.54 1.17
C PHE A 149 -11.01 -2.57 2.29
N LYS A 150 -11.90 -2.35 3.27
CA LYS A 150 -11.53 -1.64 4.50
C LYS A 150 -10.53 -2.46 5.30
N SER A 151 -10.83 -3.73 5.58
CA SER A 151 -9.91 -4.62 6.31
C SER A 151 -8.58 -4.80 5.59
N PHE A 152 -8.60 -4.86 4.26
CA PHE A 152 -7.40 -4.88 3.43
C PHE A 152 -6.59 -3.58 3.60
N ALA A 153 -7.23 -2.42 3.47
CA ALA A 153 -6.58 -1.12 3.67
C ALA A 153 -6.01 -0.97 5.09
N ASP A 154 -6.74 -1.42 6.12
CA ASP A 154 -6.31 -1.38 7.52
C ASP A 154 -5.03 -2.20 7.73
N ALA A 155 -4.94 -3.39 7.13
CA ALA A 155 -3.75 -4.22 7.19
C ALA A 155 -2.53 -3.51 6.55
N LEU A 156 -2.72 -2.83 5.41
CA LEU A 156 -1.64 -2.12 4.74
C LEU A 156 -1.21 -0.86 5.49
N ILE A 157 -2.16 -0.08 6.01
CA ILE A 157 -1.89 1.10 6.84
C ILE A 157 -1.17 0.69 8.12
N HIS A 158 -1.60 -0.40 8.75
CA HIS A 158 -0.94 -0.92 9.93
C HIS A 158 0.52 -1.27 9.62
N HIS A 159 0.78 -2.02 8.55
CA HIS A 159 2.14 -2.41 8.17
C HIS A 159 2.99 -1.20 7.74
N PHE A 160 2.60 -0.51 6.68
CA PHE A 160 3.43 0.51 6.02
C PHE A 160 3.45 1.86 6.72
N MET A 161 2.52 2.13 7.64
CA MET A 161 2.52 3.36 8.41
C MET A 161 2.77 3.08 9.89
N THR A 162 1.93 2.28 10.56
CA THR A 162 2.06 2.10 12.01
C THR A 162 3.34 1.39 12.39
N GLU A 163 3.66 0.25 11.78
CA GLU A 163 4.88 -0.50 12.09
C GLU A 163 6.12 0.20 11.55
N PHE A 164 6.07 0.75 10.34
CA PHE A 164 7.19 1.54 9.80
C PHE A 164 7.54 2.73 10.69
N ASN A 165 6.56 3.49 11.19
CA ASN A 165 6.80 4.67 12.03
C ASN A 165 7.52 4.32 13.34
N LYS A 166 7.37 3.10 13.85
CA LYS A 166 8.10 2.63 15.04
C LYS A 166 9.61 2.53 14.79
N THR A 167 10.02 2.32 13.54
CA THR A 167 11.42 2.19 13.13
C THR A 167 12.13 3.53 12.88
N LEU A 168 11.44 4.66 13.07
CA LEU A 168 11.98 5.98 12.77
C LEU A 168 12.59 6.67 14.02
N GLY A 169 12.58 6.02 15.19
CA GLY A 169 13.16 6.59 16.41
C GLY A 169 12.47 7.88 16.86
N LEU A 170 11.18 8.02 16.58
CA LEU A 170 10.47 9.28 16.74
C LEU A 170 10.39 9.69 18.23
N GLY A 171 10.77 10.94 18.52
CA GLY A 171 10.48 11.59 19.80
C GLY A 171 8.97 11.67 20.07
N MET A 172 8.55 11.91 21.32
CA MET A 172 7.14 11.89 21.73
C MET A 172 6.24 12.80 20.86
N VAL A 173 6.72 14.00 20.50
CA VAL A 173 5.97 14.95 19.65
C VAL A 173 5.76 14.37 18.24
N LYS A 174 6.84 13.89 17.59
CA LYS A 174 6.74 13.30 16.25
C LYS A 174 5.90 12.02 16.24
N ARG A 175 5.91 11.22 17.32
CA ARG A 175 5.01 10.07 17.48
C ARG A 175 3.54 10.49 17.51
N GLY A 176 3.20 11.56 18.22
CA GLY A 176 1.84 12.10 18.23
C GLY A 176 1.38 12.55 16.84
N VAL A 177 2.23 13.29 16.12
CA VAL A 177 1.96 13.71 14.73
C VAL A 177 1.78 12.51 13.81
N ALA A 178 2.67 11.51 13.90
CA ALA A 178 2.60 10.28 13.12
C ALA A 178 1.28 9.53 13.34
N SER A 179 0.85 9.42 14.60
CA SER A 179 -0.42 8.76 14.95
C SER A 179 -1.61 9.49 14.35
N VAL A 180 -1.70 10.82 14.52
CA VAL A 180 -2.82 11.62 14.01
C VAL A 180 -2.90 11.55 12.49
N ALA A 181 -1.76 11.65 11.81
CA ALA A 181 -1.72 11.57 10.36
C ALA A 181 -2.07 10.18 9.83
N THR A 182 -1.65 9.11 10.53
CA THR A 182 -2.02 7.73 10.19
C THR A 182 -3.55 7.56 10.26
N SER A 183 -4.20 8.04 11.32
CA SER A 183 -5.66 8.02 11.44
C SER A 183 -6.35 8.89 10.37
N GLY A 184 -5.71 10.00 9.97
CA GLY A 184 -6.19 10.84 8.85
C GLY A 184 -6.18 10.09 7.51
N VAL A 185 -5.11 9.34 7.22
CA VAL A 185 -5.02 8.49 6.02
C VAL A 185 -6.04 7.37 6.07
N GLU A 186 -6.16 6.66 7.19
CA GLU A 186 -7.18 5.60 7.38
C GLU A 186 -8.59 6.13 7.10
N THR A 187 -8.95 7.26 7.69
CA THR A 187 -10.24 7.92 7.47
C THR A 187 -10.44 8.27 6.00
N ALA A 188 -9.44 8.86 5.35
CA ALA A 188 -9.52 9.24 3.94
C ALA A 188 -9.72 8.01 3.04
N VAL A 189 -8.93 6.96 3.24
CA VAL A 189 -9.02 5.70 2.48
C VAL A 189 -10.39 5.04 2.68
N HIS A 190 -10.90 4.99 3.91
CA HIS A 190 -12.23 4.44 4.19
C HIS A 190 -13.35 5.22 3.51
N ILE A 191 -13.24 6.56 3.45
CA ILE A 191 -14.18 7.41 2.72
C ILE A 191 -14.15 7.08 1.23
N VAL A 192 -12.95 6.92 0.65
CA VAL A 192 -12.81 6.54 -0.77
C VAL A 192 -13.45 5.18 -1.02
N ILE A 193 -13.12 4.16 -0.22
CA ILE A 193 -13.70 2.81 -0.37
C ILE A 193 -15.23 2.85 -0.29
N LYS A 194 -15.78 3.55 0.71
CA LYS A 194 -17.23 3.67 0.92
C LYS A 194 -17.94 4.42 -0.20
N LYS A 195 -17.27 5.36 -0.88
CA LYS A 195 -17.85 6.11 -1.99
C LYS A 195 -17.67 5.39 -3.33
N LEU A 196 -16.48 4.83 -3.55
CA LEU A 196 -16.08 4.25 -4.82
C LEU A 196 -16.81 2.95 -5.08
N ILE A 197 -16.61 1.93 -4.24
CA ILE A 197 -17.07 0.56 -4.52
C ILE A 197 -18.58 0.48 -4.78
N PRO A 198 -19.46 1.13 -3.98
CA PRO A 198 -20.90 1.10 -4.24
C PRO A 198 -21.32 1.77 -5.56
N SER A 199 -20.49 2.67 -6.08
CA SER A 199 -20.77 3.46 -7.29
C SER A 199 -20.31 2.79 -8.60
N LEU A 200 -19.46 1.76 -8.50
CA LEU A 200 -18.88 1.04 -9.63
C LEU A 200 -19.95 0.21 -10.34
N SER A 201 -20.03 0.33 -11.66
CA SER A 201 -20.78 -0.56 -12.54
C SER A 201 -20.19 -1.97 -12.56
N GLN A 202 -20.88 -2.91 -13.19
CA GLN A 202 -20.40 -4.29 -13.34
C GLN A 202 -19.03 -4.35 -14.04
N VAL A 203 -18.88 -3.63 -15.16
CA VAL A 203 -17.61 -3.57 -15.91
C VAL A 203 -16.48 -2.97 -15.06
N GLU A 204 -16.76 -1.89 -14.32
CA GLU A 204 -15.77 -1.28 -13.44
C GLU A 204 -15.41 -2.18 -12.24
N LEU A 205 -16.38 -2.95 -11.72
CA LEU A 205 -16.12 -3.94 -10.68
C LEU A 205 -15.23 -5.09 -11.18
N GLU A 206 -15.43 -5.56 -12.41
CA GLU A 206 -14.55 -6.58 -13.02
C GLU A 206 -13.11 -6.07 -13.18
N VAL A 207 -12.94 -4.83 -13.65
CA VAL A 207 -11.62 -4.17 -13.70
C VAL A 207 -11.02 -4.08 -12.30
N PHE A 208 -11.81 -3.64 -11.33
CA PHE A 208 -11.39 -3.48 -9.94
C PHE A 208 -10.93 -4.79 -9.31
N THR A 209 -11.74 -5.85 -9.38
CA THR A 209 -11.38 -7.15 -8.79
C THR A 209 -10.20 -7.80 -9.49
N LYS A 210 -10.15 -7.72 -10.83
CA LYS A 210 -9.01 -8.25 -11.61
C LYS A 210 -7.70 -7.54 -11.27
N HIS A 211 -7.74 -6.22 -11.09
CA HIS A 211 -6.58 -5.43 -10.69
C HIS A 211 -6.05 -5.88 -9.33
N PHE A 212 -6.92 -5.99 -8.32
CA PHE A 212 -6.49 -6.39 -6.99
C PHE A 212 -6.12 -7.86 -6.86
N ASP A 213 -6.72 -8.77 -7.63
CA ASP A 213 -6.34 -10.20 -7.62
C ASP A 213 -4.87 -10.41 -8.01
N GLN A 214 -4.34 -9.59 -8.93
CA GLN A 214 -2.92 -9.62 -9.33
C GLN A 214 -1.95 -9.20 -8.21
N LEU A 215 -2.45 -8.50 -7.19
CA LEU A 215 -1.68 -8.04 -6.03
C LEU A 215 -1.72 -9.03 -4.87
N LEU A 216 -2.58 -10.07 -4.95
CA LEU A 216 -2.74 -11.09 -3.93
C LEU A 216 -1.94 -12.35 -4.30
N VAL A 217 -1.09 -12.82 -3.39
CA VAL A 217 -0.29 -14.03 -3.56
C VAL A 217 -0.61 -15.00 -2.43
N GLN A 218 -0.91 -16.25 -2.77
CA GLN A 218 -1.09 -17.33 -1.78
C GLN A 218 -0.02 -18.39 -2.01
N LYS A 219 0.73 -18.76 -0.97
CA LYS A 219 1.79 -19.78 -1.03
C LYS A 219 1.93 -20.56 0.27
#